data_AF-A0A4Y6PXJ0-F1
#
_entry.id   AF-A0A4Y6PXJ0-F1
#
_cell.length_a   1.000
_cell.length_b   1.000
_cell.length_c   1.000
_cell.angle_alpha   90.00
_cell.angle_beta   90.00
_cell.angle_gamma   90.00
#
_symmetry.space_group_name_H-M   'P 1'
#
loop_
_entity.id
_entity.type
_entity.pdbx_description
1 polymer ?
#
loop_
_entity_poly.entity_id
_entity_poly.type
_entity_poly.pdbx_seq_one_letter_code
_entity_poly.pdbx_strand_id
1 'polypeptide(L)'
;MGHPLRNQEKDVIYELSNRTLHQMYALLPEEQVNAIILGLLAKYAWRYSVEIFAFCFMSNHFHMLVRSKKLQLHLFMRDFQSQLAKKINALRNRTGTFWERRYTATKVMDDEAMVDRLRYIVCNPSESGLVSHPKLWPGLCSWDIHKSGEPMVGEVVNRKTYWAEKRKRKNKYKTEAELIEMATERYTLEMAKLPQWRDLDDETYHRKIVETCHEHAGELAKKRKRPCPGPQKVLSVKWNERPNNPKKAPRPLCHGGDCKQRQAYRENRRLLVSGYRKAVRKWRKGKTEIEFPDGTIPPGHQFCVGGSHDIRRDPPPPSN
;
A
#
# COMPACT_ATOMS: atom_id res chain seq x y z
N MET A 1 -16.71 -4.10 -19.40
CA MET A 1 -17.25 -4.51 -18.08
C MET A 1 -16.98 -3.42 -17.05
N GLY A 2 -17.97 -3.08 -16.24
CA GLY A 2 -17.80 -2.12 -15.15
C GLY A 2 -16.82 -2.61 -14.10
N HIS A 3 -16.15 -1.67 -13.45
CA HIS A 3 -15.26 -1.92 -12.33
C HIS A 3 -16.02 -2.46 -11.08
N PRO A 4 -15.45 -3.39 -10.30
CA PRO A 4 -16.07 -3.84 -9.05
C PRO A 4 -16.35 -2.68 -8.08
N LEU A 5 -17.49 -2.76 -7.40
CA LEU A 5 -17.87 -1.82 -6.35
C LEU A 5 -16.86 -1.89 -5.20
N ARG A 6 -16.39 -0.73 -4.74
CA ARG A 6 -15.59 -0.63 -3.52
C ARG A 6 -16.52 -0.65 -2.31
N ASN A 7 -16.19 -1.49 -1.36
CA ASN A 7 -16.85 -1.59 -0.07
C ASN A 7 -15.78 -1.88 0.98
N GLN A 8 -15.89 -1.22 2.12
CA GLN A 8 -14.96 -1.30 3.24
C GLN A 8 -15.74 -1.63 4.51
N GLU A 9 -15.16 -2.44 5.36
CA GLU A 9 -15.68 -2.79 6.68
C GLU A 9 -14.63 -2.39 7.73
N LYS A 10 -15.07 -1.86 8.88
CA LYS A 10 -14.18 -1.15 9.83
C LYS A 10 -13.04 -2.03 10.35
N ASP A 11 -13.37 -3.25 10.77
CA ASP A 11 -12.42 -4.16 11.43
C ASP A 11 -11.82 -5.21 10.51
N VAL A 12 -12.11 -5.11 9.21
CA VAL A 12 -11.66 -6.09 8.21
C VAL A 12 -10.29 -5.72 7.65
N ILE A 13 -9.43 -6.74 7.55
CA ILE A 13 -8.14 -6.65 6.90
C ILE A 13 -8.30 -6.94 5.40
N TYR A 14 -7.66 -6.12 4.58
CA TYR A 14 -7.61 -6.25 3.14
C TYR A 14 -6.18 -6.37 2.66
N GLU A 15 -5.95 -7.25 1.69
CA GLU A 15 -4.78 -7.16 0.85
C GLU A 15 -5.03 -6.14 -0.27
N LEU A 16 -4.19 -5.11 -0.31
CA LEU A 16 -4.12 -4.15 -1.40
C LEU A 16 -3.02 -4.54 -2.38
N SER A 17 -3.32 -4.44 -3.67
CA SER A 17 -2.31 -4.57 -4.71
C SER A 17 -2.60 -3.69 -5.92
N ASN A 18 -1.55 -3.18 -6.53
CA ASN A 18 -1.61 -2.58 -7.87
C ASN A 18 -0.31 -2.79 -8.63
N ARG A 19 -0.37 -2.61 -9.95
CA ARG A 19 0.77 -2.78 -10.85
C ARG A 19 0.91 -1.62 -11.82
N THR A 20 2.15 -1.37 -12.21
CA THR A 20 2.53 -0.34 -13.16
C THR A 20 1.97 -0.65 -14.55
N LEU A 21 1.80 0.39 -15.37
CA LEU A 21 1.35 0.26 -16.75
C LEU A 21 2.29 -0.69 -17.51
N HIS A 22 1.69 -1.65 -18.24
CA HIS A 22 2.41 -2.68 -18.99
C HIS A 22 3.37 -3.54 -18.14
N GLN A 23 3.22 -3.53 -16.81
CA GLN A 23 4.09 -4.22 -15.86
C GLN A 23 5.57 -3.79 -15.96
N MET A 24 5.79 -2.56 -16.41
CA MET A 24 7.10 -1.94 -16.50
C MET A 24 7.77 -1.83 -15.11
N TYR A 25 9.08 -1.98 -15.04
CA TYR A 25 9.85 -1.88 -13.78
C TYR A 25 9.98 -0.43 -13.25
N ALA A 26 8.93 0.37 -13.34
CA ALA A 26 8.94 1.78 -12.98
C ALA A 26 9.22 2.01 -11.48
N LEU A 27 8.94 1.02 -10.64
CA LEU A 27 9.25 0.98 -9.21
C LEU A 27 10.55 0.23 -8.93
N LEU A 28 11.50 0.20 -9.88
CA LEU A 28 12.82 -0.40 -9.67
C LEU A 28 13.39 0.09 -8.33
N PRO A 29 13.90 -0.81 -7.47
CA PRO A 29 14.20 -0.50 -6.06
C PRO A 29 15.52 0.26 -5.88
N GLU A 30 15.70 1.34 -6.63
CA GLU A 30 16.75 2.32 -6.40
C GLU A 30 16.47 3.09 -5.11
N GLU A 31 17.52 3.58 -4.46
CA GLU A 31 17.45 4.31 -3.20
C GLU A 31 16.43 5.46 -3.23
N GLN A 32 16.48 6.29 -4.29
CA GLN A 32 15.54 7.40 -4.47
C GLN A 32 14.08 6.94 -4.61
N VAL A 33 13.86 5.80 -5.28
CA VAL A 33 12.51 5.22 -5.43
C VAL A 33 12.01 4.71 -4.08
N ASN A 34 12.85 3.98 -3.34
CA ASN A 34 12.53 3.47 -2.01
C ASN A 34 12.21 4.63 -1.04
N ALA A 35 13.01 5.71 -1.04
CA ALA A 35 12.78 6.89 -0.21
C ALA A 35 11.44 7.57 -0.56
N ILE A 36 11.12 7.73 -1.86
CA ILE A 36 9.82 8.26 -2.30
C ILE A 36 8.66 7.38 -1.82
N ILE A 37 8.78 6.06 -1.98
CA ILE A 37 7.73 5.12 -1.56
C ILE A 37 7.54 5.22 -0.04
N LEU A 38 8.63 5.13 0.74
CA LEU A 38 8.59 5.13 2.20
C LEU A 38 7.97 6.43 2.73
N GLY A 39 8.45 7.59 2.27
CA GLY A 39 7.90 8.89 2.66
C GLY A 39 6.40 9.02 2.37
N LEU A 40 5.96 8.63 1.17
CA LEU A 40 4.54 8.69 0.82
C LEU A 40 3.69 7.66 1.56
N LEU A 41 4.20 6.44 1.77
CA LEU A 41 3.51 5.38 2.49
C LEU A 41 3.27 5.81 3.94
N ALA A 42 4.32 6.22 4.64
CA ALA A 42 4.27 6.70 6.02
C ALA A 42 3.33 7.90 6.17
N LYS A 43 3.49 8.92 5.31
CA LYS A 43 2.64 10.12 5.31
C LYS A 43 1.16 9.81 5.17
N TYR A 44 0.80 8.98 4.20
CA TYR A 44 -0.62 8.71 3.92
C TYR A 44 -1.21 7.67 4.85
N ALA A 45 -0.42 6.73 5.37
CA ALA A 45 -0.86 5.83 6.43
C ALA A 45 -1.21 6.63 7.70
N TRP A 46 -0.33 7.56 8.11
CA TRP A 46 -0.58 8.50 9.20
C TRP A 46 -1.83 9.34 8.96
N ARG A 47 -1.87 10.06 7.83
CA ARG A 47 -2.95 11.01 7.50
C ARG A 47 -4.34 10.39 7.55
N TYR A 48 -4.47 9.15 7.08
CA TYR A 48 -5.75 8.44 6.95
C TYR A 48 -5.96 7.36 8.02
N SER A 49 -5.09 7.31 9.04
CA SER A 49 -5.16 6.33 10.13
C SER A 49 -5.31 4.89 9.62
N VAL A 50 -4.49 4.53 8.62
CA VAL A 50 -4.47 3.18 8.04
C VAL A 50 -3.44 2.36 8.79
N GLU A 51 -3.89 1.25 9.38
CA GLU A 51 -3.03 0.26 10.01
C GLU A 51 -2.42 -0.61 8.91
N ILE A 52 -1.09 -0.75 8.91
CA ILE A 52 -0.35 -1.58 7.94
C ILE A 52 0.26 -2.75 8.70
N PHE A 53 -0.07 -3.97 8.31
CA PHE A 53 0.44 -5.21 8.93
C PHE A 53 1.64 -5.78 8.17
N ALA A 54 1.71 -5.52 6.86
CA ALA A 54 2.80 -5.95 6.00
C ALA A 54 2.80 -5.15 4.70
N PHE A 55 3.97 -5.01 4.08
CA PHE A 55 4.08 -4.48 2.72
C PHE A 55 5.31 -5.04 1.99
N CYS A 56 5.24 -5.08 0.67
CA CYS A 56 6.40 -5.29 -0.19
C CYS A 56 6.20 -4.56 -1.52
N PHE A 57 7.17 -3.73 -1.87
CA PHE A 57 7.23 -3.04 -3.16
C PHE A 57 8.20 -3.78 -4.09
N MET A 58 7.63 -4.34 -5.14
CA MET A 58 8.34 -5.01 -6.24
C MET A 58 8.62 -3.99 -7.35
N SER A 59 9.47 -4.35 -8.31
CA SER A 59 9.86 -3.42 -9.38
C SER A 59 8.70 -2.93 -10.26
N ASN A 60 7.60 -3.70 -10.37
CA ASN A 60 6.44 -3.35 -11.21
C ASN A 60 5.08 -3.45 -10.51
N HIS A 61 5.04 -3.77 -9.23
CA HIS A 61 3.80 -3.86 -8.45
C HIS A 61 4.09 -3.77 -6.96
N PHE A 62 3.05 -3.70 -6.15
CA PHE A 62 3.18 -3.79 -4.70
C PHE A 62 2.06 -4.63 -4.11
N HIS A 63 2.32 -5.12 -2.91
CA HIS A 63 1.32 -5.71 -2.03
C HIS A 63 1.38 -5.04 -0.65
N MET A 64 0.23 -4.82 -0.03
CA MET A 64 0.11 -4.33 1.34
C MET A 64 -1.03 -5.04 2.06
N LEU A 65 -0.84 -5.42 3.32
CA LEU A 65 -1.89 -5.94 4.18
C LEU A 65 -2.31 -4.82 5.14
N VAL A 66 -3.57 -4.39 5.09
CA VAL A 66 -4.00 -3.17 5.78
C VAL A 66 -5.41 -3.25 6.37
N ARG A 67 -5.71 -2.37 7.33
CA ARG A 67 -7.05 -2.13 7.89
C ARG A 67 -7.29 -0.63 8.01
N SER A 68 -8.54 -0.20 7.86
CA SER A 68 -8.93 1.20 8.10
C SER A 68 -10.23 1.26 8.89
N LYS A 69 -10.09 1.48 10.20
CA LYS A 69 -11.22 1.64 11.13
C LYS A 69 -12.12 2.84 10.78
N LYS A 70 -11.55 3.85 10.11
CA LYS A 70 -12.28 5.06 9.62
C LYS A 70 -12.85 4.91 8.20
N LEU A 71 -12.73 3.74 7.56
CA LEU A 71 -13.21 3.48 6.19
C LEU A 71 -12.55 4.39 5.13
N GLN A 72 -11.27 4.74 5.32
CA GLN A 72 -10.54 5.70 4.51
C GLN A 72 -9.54 5.08 3.51
N LEU A 73 -9.55 3.75 3.30
CA LEU A 73 -8.61 3.09 2.36
C LEU A 73 -8.67 3.69 0.96
N HIS A 74 -9.85 4.13 0.52
CA HIS A 74 -10.00 4.75 -0.79
C HIS A 74 -9.32 6.13 -0.90
N LEU A 75 -9.27 6.92 0.18
CA LEU A 75 -8.58 8.20 0.24
C LEU A 75 -7.07 7.99 0.35
N PHE A 76 -6.65 7.08 1.24
CA PHE A 76 -5.26 6.62 1.34
C PHE A 76 -4.72 6.20 -0.02
N MET A 77 -5.40 5.27 -0.69
CA MET A 77 -4.95 4.77 -1.98
C MET A 77 -5.07 5.78 -3.11
N ARG A 78 -6.01 6.73 -3.07
CA ARG A 78 -6.09 7.82 -4.04
C ARG A 78 -4.84 8.68 -3.97
N ASP A 79 -4.49 9.16 -2.77
CA ASP A 79 -3.41 10.12 -2.61
C ASP A 79 -2.04 9.46 -2.71
N PHE A 80 -1.85 8.30 -2.07
CA PHE A 80 -0.62 7.52 -2.14
C PHE A 80 -0.25 7.18 -3.59
N GLN A 81 -1.15 6.54 -4.33
CA GLN A 81 -0.87 6.16 -5.72
C GLN A 81 -0.76 7.36 -6.66
N SER A 82 -1.55 8.42 -6.45
CA SER A 82 -1.46 9.61 -7.29
C SER A 82 -0.13 10.33 -7.11
N GLN A 83 0.32 10.53 -5.87
CA GLN A 83 1.61 11.17 -5.61
C GLN A 83 2.78 10.29 -6.00
N LEU A 84 2.70 8.97 -5.75
CA LEU A 84 3.75 8.04 -6.17
C LEU A 84 3.89 8.05 -7.69
N ALA A 85 2.78 7.96 -8.43
CA ALA A 85 2.77 8.07 -9.88
C ALA A 85 3.43 9.37 -10.36
N LYS A 86 3.06 10.52 -9.78
CA LYS A 86 3.62 11.83 -10.15
C LYS A 86 5.12 11.91 -9.89
N LYS A 87 5.58 11.50 -8.71
CA LYS A 87 6.99 11.58 -8.31
C LYS A 87 7.86 10.62 -9.14
N ILE A 88 7.41 9.39 -9.36
CA ILE A 88 8.17 8.42 -10.15
C ILE A 88 8.15 8.80 -11.64
N ASN A 89 7.03 9.26 -12.18
CA ASN A 89 7.02 9.78 -13.55
C ASN A 89 8.00 10.95 -13.72
N ALA A 90 8.02 11.90 -12.79
CA ALA A 90 9.00 12.99 -12.82
C ALA A 90 10.44 12.48 -12.74
N LEU A 91 10.73 11.54 -11.83
CA LEU A 91 12.05 10.90 -11.70
C LEU A 91 12.50 10.20 -12.98
N ARG A 92 11.56 9.59 -13.71
CA ARG A 92 11.83 8.87 -14.97
C ARG A 92 11.67 9.74 -16.22
N ASN A 93 11.48 11.05 -16.07
CA ASN A 93 11.19 11.98 -17.16
C ASN A 93 10.06 11.49 -18.09
N ARG A 94 8.97 11.02 -17.48
CA ARG A 94 7.81 10.42 -18.16
C ARG A 94 6.53 11.18 -17.85
N THR A 95 5.57 11.14 -18.77
CA THR A 95 4.21 11.67 -18.58
C THR A 95 3.16 10.58 -18.79
N GLY A 96 1.91 10.89 -18.45
CA GLY A 96 0.76 10.00 -18.68
C GLY A 96 0.54 8.92 -17.61
N THR A 97 -0.20 7.87 -17.99
CA THR A 97 -0.72 6.84 -17.08
C THR A 97 0.38 6.01 -16.42
N PHE A 98 0.45 6.04 -15.09
CA PHE A 98 1.43 5.24 -14.34
C PHE A 98 0.92 3.85 -13.95
N TRP A 99 -0.30 3.76 -13.43
CA TRP A 99 -0.93 2.52 -12.98
C TRP A 99 -1.76 1.90 -14.09
N GLU A 100 -1.66 0.58 -14.29
CA GLU A 100 -2.43 -0.11 -15.34
C GLU A 100 -3.94 -0.05 -15.07
N ARG A 101 -4.33 -0.01 -13.81
CA ARG A 101 -5.71 -0.15 -13.35
C ARG A 101 -5.91 0.46 -11.97
N ARG A 102 -7.16 0.51 -11.51
CA ARG A 102 -7.47 0.77 -10.09
C ARG A 102 -6.90 -0.36 -9.24
N TYR A 103 -6.42 -0.01 -8.05
CA TYR A 103 -5.97 -1.01 -7.07
C TYR A 103 -7.05 -2.04 -6.74
N THR A 104 -6.61 -3.22 -6.37
CA THR A 104 -7.43 -4.31 -5.85
C THR A 104 -7.44 -4.24 -4.32
N ALA A 105 -8.59 -4.47 -3.70
CA ALA A 105 -8.70 -4.71 -2.27
C ALA A 105 -9.41 -6.05 -2.09
N THR A 106 -8.67 -7.06 -1.63
CA THR A 106 -9.17 -8.41 -1.42
C THR A 106 -9.35 -8.65 0.07
N LYS A 107 -10.58 -8.99 0.49
CA LYS A 107 -10.90 -9.29 1.89
C LYS A 107 -10.15 -10.54 2.35
N VAL A 108 -9.56 -10.49 3.54
CA VAL A 108 -8.98 -11.65 4.24
C VAL A 108 -10.00 -12.12 5.27
N MET A 109 -10.43 -13.38 5.19
CA MET A 109 -11.63 -13.87 5.88
C MET A 109 -11.36 -14.46 7.27
N ASP A 110 -10.20 -15.08 7.46
CA ASP A 110 -9.85 -15.84 8.66
C ASP A 110 -8.38 -15.59 9.08
N ASP A 111 -8.06 -16.01 10.29
CA ASP A 111 -6.79 -15.73 10.95
C ASP A 111 -5.63 -16.46 10.26
N GLU A 112 -5.86 -17.69 9.79
CA GLU A 112 -4.89 -18.46 9.01
C GLU A 112 -4.53 -17.71 7.73
N ALA A 113 -5.52 -17.22 6.99
CA ALA A 113 -5.26 -16.42 5.80
C ALA A 113 -4.55 -15.10 6.12
N MET A 114 -4.78 -14.48 7.28
CA MET A 114 -4.04 -13.27 7.67
C MET A 114 -2.54 -13.57 7.80
N VAL A 115 -2.18 -14.66 8.48
CA VAL A 115 -0.78 -15.10 8.62
C VAL A 115 -0.19 -15.46 7.25
N ASP A 116 -0.93 -16.23 6.45
CA ASP A 116 -0.48 -16.63 5.12
C ASP A 116 -0.25 -15.43 4.19
N ARG A 117 -1.15 -14.45 4.20
CA ARG A 117 -0.99 -13.24 3.37
C ARG A 117 0.15 -12.39 3.87
N LEU A 118 0.32 -12.21 5.18
CA LEU A 118 1.46 -11.50 5.74
C LEU A 118 2.78 -12.13 5.26
N ARG A 119 2.95 -13.44 5.49
CA ARG A 119 4.12 -14.20 5.07
C ARG A 119 4.36 -14.12 3.57
N TYR A 120 3.31 -14.32 2.76
CA TYR A 120 3.40 -14.21 1.30
C TYR A 120 3.86 -12.82 0.84
N ILE A 121 3.38 -11.76 1.47
CA ILE A 121 3.74 -10.38 1.12
C ILE A 121 5.20 -10.12 1.44
N VAL A 122 5.65 -10.46 2.66
CA VAL A 122 7.05 -10.26 3.08
C VAL A 122 7.99 -11.08 2.22
N CYS A 123 7.64 -12.34 1.92
CA CYS A 123 8.44 -13.24 1.09
C CYS A 123 8.18 -13.11 -0.41
N ASN A 124 7.41 -12.11 -0.87
CA ASN A 124 7.03 -11.96 -2.28
C ASN A 124 8.24 -11.91 -3.25
N PRO A 125 9.37 -11.28 -2.89
CA PRO A 125 10.59 -11.32 -3.69
C PRO A 125 11.12 -12.74 -3.91
N SER A 126 11.02 -13.58 -2.88
CA SER A 126 11.46 -14.98 -2.91
C SER A 126 10.47 -15.91 -3.61
N GLU A 127 9.17 -15.66 -3.44
CA GLU A 127 8.08 -16.30 -4.20
C GLU A 127 8.24 -16.05 -5.70
N SER A 128 8.64 -14.83 -6.06
CA SER A 128 8.90 -14.44 -7.46
C SER A 128 10.25 -14.97 -7.99
N GLY A 129 11.02 -15.67 -7.16
CA GLY A 129 12.32 -16.24 -7.54
C GLY A 129 13.40 -15.19 -7.81
N LEU A 130 13.22 -13.94 -7.38
CA LEU A 130 14.20 -12.86 -7.60
C LEU A 130 15.36 -12.93 -6.61
N VAL A 131 15.07 -13.27 -5.35
CA VAL A 131 16.04 -13.42 -4.28
C VAL A 131 15.77 -14.68 -3.46
N SER A 132 16.80 -15.31 -2.91
CA SER A 132 16.63 -16.56 -2.17
C SER A 132 15.91 -16.36 -0.83
N HIS A 133 15.95 -15.15 -0.28
CA HIS A 133 15.41 -14.81 1.03
C HIS A 133 14.94 -13.33 1.05
N PRO A 134 13.86 -12.96 1.77
CA PRO A 134 13.36 -11.57 1.83
C PRO A 134 14.42 -10.55 2.27
N LYS A 135 15.29 -10.91 3.23
CA LYS A 135 16.47 -10.10 3.65
C LYS A 135 17.41 -9.62 2.53
N LEU A 136 17.36 -10.24 1.35
CA LEU A 136 18.21 -9.90 0.21
C LEU A 136 17.49 -8.99 -0.79
N TRP A 137 16.22 -8.68 -0.56
CA TRP A 137 15.46 -7.80 -1.44
C TRP A 137 15.94 -6.35 -1.28
N PRO A 138 16.37 -5.66 -2.35
CA PRO A 138 16.85 -4.28 -2.26
C PRO A 138 15.72 -3.24 -2.19
N GLY A 139 14.47 -3.65 -2.39
CA GLY A 139 13.32 -2.75 -2.37
C GLY A 139 12.66 -2.67 -1.00
N LEU A 140 11.81 -1.65 -0.83
CA LEU A 140 11.08 -1.43 0.41
C LEU A 140 10.18 -2.64 0.76
N CYS A 141 10.50 -3.33 1.86
CA CYS A 141 9.76 -4.49 2.37
C CYS A 141 9.62 -4.41 3.90
N SER A 142 8.48 -4.84 4.44
CA SER A 142 8.27 -4.85 5.90
C SER A 142 9.15 -5.87 6.63
N TRP A 143 9.84 -6.76 5.91
CA TRP A 143 10.91 -7.60 6.46
C TRP A 143 11.89 -6.78 7.31
N ASP A 144 12.30 -5.62 6.82
CA ASP A 144 13.33 -4.81 7.46
C ASP A 144 12.89 -4.29 8.83
N ILE A 145 11.63 -3.84 8.96
CA ILE A 145 11.03 -3.46 10.26
C ILE A 145 10.98 -4.68 11.19
N HIS A 146 10.56 -5.85 10.70
CA HIS A 146 10.51 -7.03 11.57
C HIS A 146 11.88 -7.55 11.96
N LYS A 147 12.90 -7.37 11.12
CA LYS A 147 14.26 -7.82 11.42
C LYS A 147 14.99 -6.87 12.38
N SER A 148 14.75 -5.57 12.28
CA SER A 148 15.31 -4.57 13.20
C SER A 148 14.54 -4.49 14.52
N GLY A 149 13.23 -4.72 14.49
CA GLY A 149 12.33 -4.37 15.60
C GLY A 149 12.01 -2.88 15.67
N GLU A 150 12.53 -2.09 14.72
CA GLU A 150 12.48 -0.63 14.73
C GLU A 150 11.61 -0.09 13.60
N PRO A 151 10.81 0.96 13.84
CA PRO A 151 10.03 1.58 12.80
C PRO A 151 10.91 2.27 11.75
N MET A 152 10.36 2.44 10.55
CA MET A 152 11.01 3.24 9.51
C MET A 152 10.52 4.68 9.56
N VAL A 153 11.40 5.64 9.29
CA VAL A 153 11.02 7.06 9.16
C VAL A 153 11.01 7.44 7.69
N GLY A 154 9.84 7.87 7.20
CA GLY A 154 9.66 8.37 5.85
C GLY A 154 9.70 9.89 5.81
N GLU A 155 10.50 10.44 4.90
CA GLU A 155 10.65 11.88 4.73
C GLU A 155 9.86 12.40 3.52
N VAL A 156 9.15 13.51 3.70
CA VAL A 156 8.41 14.18 2.63
C VAL A 156 8.62 15.68 2.68
N VAL A 157 9.25 16.23 1.64
CA VAL A 157 9.36 17.68 1.47
C VAL A 157 7.99 18.30 1.19
N ASN A 158 7.54 19.17 2.06
CA ASN A 158 6.36 19.99 1.86
C ASN A 158 6.69 21.14 0.91
N ARG A 159 6.28 21.01 -0.36
CA ARG A 159 6.54 22.03 -1.40
C ARG A 159 6.00 23.41 -1.02
N LYS A 160 4.86 23.51 -0.32
CA LYS A 160 4.28 24.80 0.08
C LYS A 160 5.19 25.47 1.10
N THR A 161 5.65 24.72 2.10
CA THR A 161 6.60 25.20 3.11
C THR A 161 7.92 25.58 2.45
N TYR A 162 8.49 24.73 1.61
CA TYR A 162 9.74 25.00 0.88
C TYR A 162 9.68 26.33 0.12
N TRP A 163 8.64 26.55 -0.70
CA TRP A 163 8.51 27.79 -1.48
C TRP A 163 8.17 29.00 -0.59
N ALA A 164 7.54 28.80 0.56
CA ALA A 164 7.34 29.87 1.53
C ALA A 164 8.67 30.27 2.19
N GLU A 165 9.47 29.31 2.66
CA GLU A 165 10.78 29.55 3.26
C GLU A 165 11.77 30.17 2.27
N LYS A 166 11.81 29.66 1.03
CA LYS A 166 12.71 30.16 -0.03
C LYS A 166 12.46 31.63 -0.40
N ARG A 167 11.22 32.13 -0.23
CA ARG A 167 10.86 33.52 -0.52
C ARG A 167 11.16 34.48 0.64
N LYS A 168 11.47 33.99 1.84
CA LYS A 168 11.74 34.86 3.00
C LYS A 168 13.13 35.49 2.86
N ARG A 169 13.21 36.82 2.99
CA ARG A 169 14.48 37.58 2.93
C ARG A 169 15.54 37.05 3.90
N LYS A 170 15.14 36.64 5.10
CA LYS A 170 16.03 36.07 6.13
C LYS A 170 16.73 34.76 5.72
N ASN A 171 16.16 34.03 4.76
CA ASN A 171 16.71 32.76 4.27
C ASN A 171 17.51 32.92 2.97
N LYS A 172 17.80 34.15 2.52
CA LYS A 172 18.50 34.41 1.24
C LYS A 172 19.85 33.69 1.12
N TYR A 173 20.55 33.51 2.24
CA TYR A 173 21.87 32.88 2.29
C TYR A 173 21.81 31.38 2.61
N LYS A 174 20.62 30.82 2.85
CA LYS A 174 20.48 29.38 3.08
C LYS A 174 20.66 28.63 1.78
N THR A 175 21.36 27.50 1.87
CA THR A 175 21.50 26.55 0.79
C THR A 175 20.16 25.88 0.47
N GLU A 176 20.08 25.28 -0.72
CA GLU A 176 18.92 24.49 -1.13
C GLU A 176 18.66 23.32 -0.19
N ALA A 177 19.72 22.67 0.32
CA ALA A 177 19.62 21.56 1.27
C ALA A 177 19.01 22.01 2.61
N GLU A 178 19.44 23.15 3.14
CA GLU A 178 18.85 23.72 4.37
C GLU A 178 17.36 24.07 4.18
N LEU A 179 16.99 24.63 3.02
CA LEU A 179 15.59 24.95 2.71
C LEU A 179 14.73 23.69 2.55
N ILE A 180 15.30 22.63 1.98
CA ILE A 180 14.65 21.32 1.89
C ILE A 180 14.43 20.77 3.30
N GLU A 181 15.46 20.76 4.14
CA GLU A 181 15.40 20.27 5.51
C GLU A 181 14.34 21.03 6.33
N MET A 182 14.31 22.36 6.25
CA MET A 182 13.29 23.20 6.89
C MET A 182 11.85 22.87 6.44
N ALA A 183 11.69 22.26 5.26
CA ALA A 183 10.42 21.89 4.69
C ALA A 183 10.15 20.37 4.75
N THR A 184 11.07 19.58 5.30
CA THR A 184 10.94 18.13 5.42
C THR A 184 10.01 17.78 6.57
N GLU A 185 8.95 17.04 6.26
CA GLU A 185 8.08 16.41 7.26
C GLU A 185 8.50 14.95 7.41
N ARG A 186 8.69 14.49 8.65
CA ARG A 186 9.06 13.11 8.97
C ARG A 186 7.86 12.35 9.51
N TYR A 187 7.61 11.15 8.99
CA TYR A 187 6.50 10.30 9.39
C TYR A 187 7.02 8.92 9.75
N THR A 188 6.73 8.48 10.97
CA THR A 188 7.05 7.13 11.43
C THR A 188 6.09 6.11 10.80
N LEU A 189 6.64 5.00 10.31
CA LEU A 189 5.92 3.85 9.79
C LEU A 189 6.19 2.64 10.68
N GLU A 190 5.18 2.31 11.48
CA GLU A 190 5.14 1.14 12.35
C GLU A 190 4.23 0.07 11.77
N MET A 191 4.49 -1.20 12.13
CA MET A 191 3.65 -2.32 11.75
C MET A 191 2.59 -2.57 12.83
N ALA A 192 1.32 -2.62 12.40
CA ALA A 192 0.24 -3.09 13.24
C ALA A 192 0.38 -4.60 13.50
N LYS A 193 -0.02 -5.04 14.70
CA LYS A 193 -0.08 -6.46 15.06
C LYS A 193 -1.34 -7.10 14.53
N LEU A 194 -1.20 -8.29 13.94
CA LEU A 194 -2.35 -9.11 13.57
C LEU A 194 -3.29 -9.34 14.77
N PRO A 195 -4.62 -9.32 14.59
CA PRO A 195 -5.58 -9.40 15.70
C PRO A 195 -5.36 -10.57 16.66
N GLN A 196 -5.08 -11.75 16.15
CA GLN A 196 -4.80 -12.97 16.91
C GLN A 196 -3.49 -12.92 17.70
N TRP A 197 -2.60 -11.98 17.38
CA TRP A 197 -1.29 -11.78 18.03
C TRP A 197 -1.17 -10.38 18.65
N ARG A 198 -2.29 -9.70 18.89
CA ARG A 198 -2.32 -8.32 19.39
C ARG A 198 -1.68 -8.17 20.78
N ASP A 199 -1.75 -9.22 21.60
CA ASP A 199 -1.34 -9.22 23.00
C ASP A 199 0.13 -9.69 23.17
N LEU A 200 0.81 -10.08 22.09
CA LEU A 200 2.26 -10.34 22.13
C LEU A 200 3.00 -9.02 22.34
N ASP A 201 4.11 -9.03 23.07
CA ASP A 201 5.06 -7.91 23.07
C ASP A 201 5.69 -7.72 21.68
N ASP A 202 6.27 -6.55 21.43
CA ASP A 202 6.82 -6.20 20.11
C ASP A 202 7.96 -7.14 19.70
N GLU A 203 8.88 -7.45 20.62
CA GLU A 203 10.03 -8.33 20.35
C GLU A 203 9.56 -9.73 19.94
N THR A 204 8.64 -10.31 20.70
CA THR A 204 8.06 -11.63 20.40
C THR A 204 7.27 -11.63 19.10
N TYR A 205 6.51 -10.58 18.81
CA TYR A 205 5.78 -10.44 17.56
C TYR A 205 6.74 -10.39 16.36
N HIS A 206 7.75 -9.52 16.41
CA HIS A 206 8.74 -9.39 15.34
C HIS A 206 9.53 -10.68 15.12
N ARG A 207 9.98 -11.34 16.20
CA ARG A 207 10.66 -12.65 16.14
C ARG A 207 9.79 -13.70 15.45
N LYS A 208 8.51 -13.80 15.82
CA LYS A 208 7.56 -14.76 15.21
C LYS A 208 7.39 -14.56 13.71
N ILE A 209 7.30 -13.30 13.24
CA ILE A 209 7.23 -13.00 11.80
C ILE A 209 8.52 -13.41 11.08
N VAL A 210 9.68 -13.08 11.67
CA VAL A 210 11.00 -13.38 11.13
C VAL A 210 11.20 -14.89 10.96
N GLU A 211 10.87 -15.68 11.99
CA GLU A 211 10.93 -17.16 11.98
C GLU A 211 10.02 -17.74 10.89
N THR A 212 8.75 -17.30 10.86
CA THR A 212 7.76 -17.73 9.85
C THR A 212 8.25 -17.47 8.42
N CYS A 213 8.91 -16.33 8.19
CA CYS A 213 9.46 -15.96 6.89
C CYS A 213 10.75 -16.74 6.56
N HIS A 214 11.60 -17.02 7.54
CA HIS A 214 12.78 -17.87 7.39
C HIS A 214 12.42 -19.29 6.95
N GLU A 215 11.47 -19.92 7.65
CA GLU A 215 10.97 -21.26 7.33
C GLU A 215 10.43 -21.32 5.89
N HIS A 216 9.58 -20.35 5.53
CA HIS A 216 9.01 -20.25 4.19
C HIS A 216 10.05 -20.06 3.10
N ALA A 217 11.05 -19.20 3.32
CA ALA A 217 12.15 -19.03 2.39
C ALA A 217 12.94 -20.34 2.21
N GLY A 218 13.13 -21.12 3.29
CA GLY A 218 13.73 -22.45 3.25
C GLY A 218 12.91 -23.45 2.43
N GLU A 219 11.58 -23.48 2.60
CA GLU A 219 10.69 -24.31 1.78
C GLU A 219 10.73 -23.93 0.30
N LEU A 220 10.71 -22.63 0.00
CA LEU A 220 10.83 -22.13 -1.37
C LEU A 220 12.16 -22.54 -1.99
N ALA A 221 13.26 -22.48 -1.23
CA ALA A 221 14.58 -22.92 -1.69
C ALA A 221 14.58 -24.41 -2.07
N LYS A 222 13.99 -25.29 -1.25
CA LYS A 222 13.86 -26.73 -1.53
C LYS A 222 13.07 -27.03 -2.82
N LYS A 223 12.04 -26.24 -3.11
CA LYS A 223 11.19 -26.40 -4.31
C LYS A 223 11.80 -25.80 -5.58
N ARG A 224 12.87 -25.00 -5.45
CA ARG A 224 13.38 -24.17 -6.55
C ARG A 224 14.29 -24.97 -7.49
N LYS A 225 14.01 -24.90 -8.79
CA LYS A 225 14.78 -25.59 -9.85
C LYS A 225 15.95 -24.79 -10.41
N ARG A 226 15.96 -23.46 -10.20
CA ARG A 226 16.96 -22.54 -10.77
C ARG A 226 17.41 -21.53 -9.70
N PRO A 227 18.67 -21.10 -9.68
CA PRO A 227 19.12 -20.10 -8.72
C PRO A 227 18.40 -18.76 -8.92
N CYS A 228 18.27 -17.99 -7.84
CA CYS A 228 17.74 -16.65 -7.89
C CYS A 228 18.77 -15.68 -8.51
N PRO A 229 18.35 -14.71 -9.34
CA PRO A 229 19.22 -13.67 -9.86
C PRO A 229 19.98 -12.87 -8.79
N GLY A 230 19.34 -12.60 -7.65
CA GLY A 230 19.91 -11.83 -6.55
C GLY A 230 19.76 -10.31 -6.72
N PRO A 231 20.06 -9.53 -5.66
CA PRO A 231 19.82 -8.08 -5.61
C PRO A 231 20.55 -7.30 -6.70
N GLN A 232 21.82 -7.62 -6.96
CA GLN A 232 22.62 -6.95 -7.98
C GLN A 232 22.00 -7.08 -9.37
N LYS A 233 21.51 -8.28 -9.71
CA LYS A 233 20.86 -8.52 -11.01
C LYS A 233 19.48 -7.86 -11.10
N VAL A 234 18.74 -7.79 -9.98
CA VAL A 234 17.49 -7.02 -9.91
C VAL A 234 17.74 -5.55 -10.20
N LEU A 235 18.78 -4.95 -9.63
CA LEU A 235 19.10 -3.53 -9.82
C LEU A 235 19.71 -3.23 -11.18
N SER A 236 20.30 -4.22 -11.86
CA SER A 236 20.94 -4.02 -13.17
C SER A 236 19.93 -3.91 -14.33
N VAL A 237 18.65 -4.22 -14.13
CA VAL A 237 17.64 -4.12 -15.20
C VAL A 237 17.22 -2.67 -15.39
N LYS A 238 16.80 -2.29 -16.61
CA LYS A 238 16.31 -0.92 -16.82
C LYS A 238 14.87 -0.78 -16.31
N TRP A 239 14.56 0.38 -15.74
CA TRP A 239 13.22 0.67 -15.22
C TRP A 239 12.12 0.58 -16.30
N ASN A 240 12.47 0.80 -17.58
CA ASN A 240 11.53 0.77 -18.70
C ASN A 240 11.34 -0.62 -19.32
N GLU A 241 12.07 -1.64 -18.82
CA GLU A 241 11.85 -3.04 -19.18
C GLU A 241 10.61 -3.60 -18.47
N ARG A 242 10.17 -4.79 -18.91
CA ARG A 242 9.02 -5.51 -18.38
C ARG A 242 9.25 -7.03 -18.44
N PRO A 243 8.50 -7.84 -17.68
CA PRO A 243 8.59 -9.30 -17.78
C PRO A 243 8.16 -9.80 -19.17
N ASN A 244 8.91 -10.75 -19.72
CA ASN A 244 8.56 -11.39 -21.00
C ASN A 244 7.27 -12.21 -20.90
N ASN A 245 7.14 -13.02 -19.85
CA ASN A 245 6.01 -13.93 -19.62
C ASN A 245 5.36 -13.66 -18.26
N PRO A 246 4.54 -12.59 -18.14
CA PRO A 246 3.91 -12.27 -16.88
C PRO A 246 2.88 -13.34 -16.48
N LYS A 247 2.91 -13.75 -15.21
CA LYS A 247 1.93 -14.70 -14.65
C LYS A 247 0.52 -14.14 -14.79
N LYS A 248 -0.37 -14.90 -15.42
CA LYS A 248 -1.79 -14.58 -15.56
C LYS A 248 -2.57 -15.47 -14.61
N ALA A 249 -3.09 -14.90 -13.53
CA ALA A 249 -4.00 -15.58 -12.61
C ALA A 249 -5.26 -14.73 -12.41
N PRO A 250 -6.44 -15.36 -12.29
CA PRO A 250 -7.65 -14.65 -11.94
C PRO A 250 -7.48 -14.04 -10.54
N ARG A 251 -8.08 -12.87 -10.33
CA ARG A 251 -8.09 -12.25 -9.01
C ARG A 251 -8.99 -13.09 -8.10
N PRO A 252 -8.51 -13.51 -6.91
CA PRO A 252 -9.37 -14.18 -5.95
C PRO A 252 -10.47 -13.22 -5.48
N LEU A 253 -11.61 -13.80 -5.09
CA LEU A 253 -12.73 -13.03 -4.53
C LEU A 253 -12.40 -12.54 -3.11
N CYS A 254 -11.77 -13.41 -2.32
CA CYS A 254 -11.29 -13.23 -0.96
C CYS A 254 -10.11 -14.19 -0.71
N HIS A 255 -9.35 -13.96 0.36
CA HIS A 255 -8.38 -14.90 0.90
C HIS A 255 -8.99 -15.64 2.11
N GLY A 256 -8.66 -16.93 2.26
CA GLY A 256 -9.28 -17.78 3.27
C GLY A 256 -10.76 -18.08 2.98
N GLY A 257 -11.46 -18.49 4.02
CA GLY A 257 -12.86 -18.86 4.07
C GLY A 257 -13.10 -20.29 3.60
N ASP A 258 -13.90 -21.02 4.37
CA ASP A 258 -14.48 -22.29 3.93
C ASP A 258 -15.49 -22.08 2.79
N CYS A 259 -16.03 -23.18 2.25
CA CYS A 259 -16.99 -23.13 1.15
C CYS A 259 -18.25 -22.30 1.50
N LYS A 260 -18.78 -22.45 2.72
CA LYS A 260 -19.99 -21.77 3.19
C LYS A 260 -19.73 -20.27 3.36
N GLN A 261 -18.63 -19.89 4.01
CA GLN A 261 -18.21 -18.50 4.20
C GLN A 261 -18.00 -17.79 2.86
N ARG A 262 -17.36 -18.46 1.89
CA ARG A 262 -17.18 -17.93 0.54
C ARG A 262 -18.49 -17.76 -0.21
N GLN A 263 -19.43 -18.68 -0.05
CA GLN A 263 -20.77 -18.57 -0.64
C GLN A 263 -21.56 -17.42 -0.02
N ALA A 264 -21.56 -17.30 1.30
CA ALA A 264 -22.19 -16.19 2.01
C ALA A 264 -21.60 -14.83 1.60
N TYR A 265 -20.27 -14.75 1.46
CA TYR A 265 -19.60 -13.53 0.98
C TYR A 265 -19.98 -13.17 -0.47
N ARG A 266 -20.12 -14.18 -1.35
CA ARG A 266 -20.61 -13.96 -2.73
C ARG A 266 -22.02 -13.40 -2.73
N GLU A 267 -22.91 -13.96 -1.92
CA GLU A 267 -24.30 -13.54 -1.82
C GLU A 267 -24.42 -12.13 -1.24
N ASN A 268 -23.73 -11.84 -0.14
CA ASN A 268 -23.68 -10.50 0.46
C ASN A 268 -23.19 -9.47 -0.58
N ARG A 269 -22.10 -9.77 -1.31
CA ARG A 269 -21.64 -8.90 -2.40
C ARG A 269 -22.69 -8.66 -3.48
N ARG A 270 -23.49 -9.66 -3.85
CA ARG A 270 -24.58 -9.49 -4.84
C ARG A 270 -25.67 -8.56 -4.29
N LEU A 271 -26.09 -8.76 -3.05
CA LEU A 271 -27.09 -7.91 -2.38
C LEU A 271 -26.60 -6.47 -2.25
N LEU A 272 -25.38 -6.28 -1.77
CA LEU A 272 -24.72 -4.99 -1.66
C LEU A 272 -24.69 -4.23 -3.00
N VAL A 273 -24.25 -4.89 -4.08
CA VAL A 273 -24.20 -4.28 -5.41
C VAL A 273 -25.60 -3.95 -5.93
N SER A 274 -26.59 -4.80 -5.66
CA SER A 274 -27.98 -4.55 -6.02
C SER A 274 -28.53 -3.31 -5.28
N GLY A 275 -28.33 -3.25 -3.96
CA GLY A 275 -28.71 -2.11 -3.11
C GLY A 275 -28.05 -0.81 -3.57
N TYR A 276 -26.73 -0.84 -3.79
CA TYR A 276 -25.99 0.31 -4.30
C TYR A 276 -26.52 0.80 -5.65
N ARG A 277 -26.80 -0.12 -6.59
CA ARG A 277 -27.39 0.24 -7.90
C ARG A 277 -28.77 0.87 -7.75
N LYS A 278 -29.61 0.39 -6.84
CA LYS A 278 -30.91 1.01 -6.53
C LYS A 278 -30.73 2.43 -6.00
N ALA A 279 -29.79 2.65 -5.07
CA ALA A 279 -29.45 3.97 -4.54
C ALA A 279 -28.95 4.92 -5.64
N VAL A 280 -28.02 4.49 -6.49
CA VAL A 280 -27.52 5.28 -7.64
C VAL A 280 -28.66 5.69 -8.60
N ARG A 281 -29.62 4.80 -8.87
CA ARG A 281 -30.77 5.14 -9.73
C ARG A 281 -31.64 6.23 -9.10
N LYS A 282 -31.86 6.19 -7.79
CA LYS A 282 -32.56 7.25 -7.06
C LYS A 282 -31.79 8.57 -7.15
N TRP A 283 -30.47 8.52 -6.98
CA TRP A 283 -29.58 9.70 -6.98
C TRP A 283 -29.56 10.40 -8.32
N ARG A 284 -29.47 9.63 -9.42
CA ARG A 284 -29.53 10.17 -10.79
C ARG A 284 -30.86 10.84 -11.13
N LYS A 285 -31.93 10.57 -10.37
CA LYS A 285 -33.23 11.24 -10.51
C LYS A 285 -33.33 12.53 -9.68
N GLY A 286 -32.22 13.03 -9.13
CA GLY A 286 -32.18 14.28 -8.36
C GLY A 286 -32.63 14.13 -6.91
N LYS A 287 -32.83 12.91 -6.40
CA LYS A 287 -33.13 12.70 -4.97
C LYS A 287 -31.86 12.96 -4.14
N THR A 288 -31.98 13.81 -3.12
CA THR A 288 -30.87 14.31 -2.30
C THR A 288 -30.66 13.47 -1.03
N GLU A 289 -31.72 12.97 -0.42
CA GLU A 289 -31.67 12.09 0.75
C GLU A 289 -31.72 10.63 0.33
N ILE A 290 -30.54 10.04 0.11
CA ILE A 290 -30.40 8.64 -0.25
C ILE A 290 -29.36 8.00 0.63
N GLU A 291 -29.79 6.98 1.35
CA GLU A 291 -28.90 6.08 2.04
C GLU A 291 -28.23 5.13 1.03
N PHE A 292 -26.91 5.14 1.04
CA PHE A 292 -26.10 4.16 0.31
C PHE A 292 -25.69 3.05 1.26
N PRO A 293 -25.56 1.80 0.79
CA PRO A 293 -25.12 0.71 1.67
C PRO A 293 -23.80 1.02 2.36
N ASP A 294 -23.69 0.61 3.62
CA ASP A 294 -22.53 0.89 4.46
C ASP A 294 -21.21 0.50 3.81
N GLY A 295 -20.18 1.32 4.05
CA GLY A 295 -18.83 1.10 3.55
C GLY A 295 -18.66 1.31 2.05
N THR A 296 -19.74 1.54 1.29
CA THR A 296 -19.66 1.94 -0.12
C THR A 296 -19.31 3.42 -0.27
N ILE A 297 -18.90 3.83 -1.46
CA ILE A 297 -18.51 5.21 -1.75
C ILE A 297 -19.59 5.82 -2.65
N PRO A 298 -20.44 6.73 -2.13
CA PRO A 298 -21.50 7.35 -2.93
C PRO A 298 -20.96 8.17 -4.11
N PRO A 299 -21.70 8.28 -5.24
CA PRO A 299 -21.37 9.19 -6.32
C PRO A 299 -21.29 10.65 -5.83
N GLY A 300 -20.35 11.43 -6.36
CA GLY A 300 -20.16 12.84 -5.96
C GLY A 300 -19.49 13.04 -4.60
N HIS A 301 -19.46 12.03 -3.72
CA HIS A 301 -18.82 12.12 -2.40
C HIS A 301 -17.29 12.35 -2.48
N GLN A 302 -16.67 12.11 -3.64
CA GLN A 302 -15.27 12.44 -3.89
C GLN A 302 -15.01 13.94 -4.13
N PHE A 303 -16.05 14.72 -4.45
CA PHE A 303 -15.95 16.13 -4.86
C PHE A 303 -16.83 17.09 -4.04
N CYS A 304 -17.89 16.60 -3.38
CA CYS A 304 -18.90 17.46 -2.73
C CYS A 304 -18.86 17.45 -1.19
N VAL A 305 -17.90 16.77 -0.55
CA VAL A 305 -17.63 16.94 0.89
C VAL A 305 -16.12 17.12 1.10
N GLY A 306 -15.63 18.29 0.72
CA GLY A 306 -14.54 18.87 1.48
C GLY A 306 -15.14 19.35 2.80
N GLY A 307 -14.76 18.75 3.93
CA GLY A 307 -14.92 19.46 5.21
C GLY A 307 -15.66 18.80 6.36
N SER A 308 -15.77 17.47 6.48
CA SER A 308 -15.77 16.96 7.87
C SER A 308 -14.32 17.11 8.37
N HIS A 309 -14.11 18.07 9.28
CA HIS A 309 -12.81 18.42 9.85
C HIS A 309 -12.10 17.20 10.48
N ASP A 310 -12.82 16.10 10.74
CA ASP A 310 -12.35 14.84 11.31
C ASP A 310 -11.61 13.87 10.36
N ILE A 311 -11.55 14.14 9.05
CA ILE A 311 -10.94 13.20 8.08
C ILE A 311 -9.41 13.28 8.07
N ARG A 312 -8.81 14.41 8.46
CA ARG A 312 -7.40 14.71 8.18
C ARG A 312 -6.64 14.94 9.48
N ARG A 313 -5.69 14.05 9.79
CA ARG A 313 -4.65 14.39 10.77
C ARG A 313 -3.73 15.45 10.18
N ASP A 314 -3.39 16.44 10.99
CA ASP A 314 -2.32 17.37 10.68
C ASP A 314 -0.97 16.64 10.60
N PRO A 315 0.04 17.23 9.91
CA PRO A 315 1.39 16.72 9.96
C PRO A 315 1.83 16.52 11.42
N PRO A 316 2.60 15.48 11.73
CA PRO A 316 3.19 15.34 13.06
C PRO A 316 4.03 16.58 13.39
N PRO A 317 4.15 16.97 14.67
CA PRO A 317 5.05 18.02 15.07
C PRO A 317 6.48 17.66 14.63
N PRO A 318 7.34 18.65 14.32
CA PRO A 318 8.74 18.39 14.03
C PRO A 318 9.36 17.65 15.22
N SER A 319 10.02 16.52 14.95
CA SER A 319 10.82 15.79 15.93
C SER A 319 11.95 16.71 16.42
N ASN A 320 11.99 16.98 17.73
CA ASN A 320 13.06 17.74 18.39
C ASN A 320 14.43 17.07 18.24
#